data_AF-A0A9B0U8M8-F1
#
_entry.id   AF-A0A9B0U8M8-F1
#
_cell.length_a   1.000
_cell.length_b   1.000
_cell.length_c   1.000
_cell.angle_alpha   90.00
_cell.angle_beta   90.00
_cell.angle_gamma   90.00
#
_symmetry.space_group_name_H-M   'P 1'
#
loop_
_entity.id
_entity.type
_entity.pdbx_description
1 polymer ?
#
loop_
_entity_poly.entity_id
_entity_poly.type
_entity_poly.pdbx_seq_one_letter_code
_entity_poly.pdbx_strand_id
1 'polypeptide(L)'
;RNPKIENSNRPRECIRHFFPRRKCFVFDRPTNDKNHLAHIEDVPDELLDRNFLVQAEKFCFYIFSQAKTKTLRQGIIVTGNPVQKATDHYSQQMAQRVRFPTETLQELLDIHATCEKESIAIFLEHSFKDENHEFHKKLMQSIEKMKDDFVLQNEEASVKYCQAELQQLSKVLIQSISGGIFSVPCGHTLYLKARKKVEEDYARVPRKGVK
;
A
#
# COMPACT_ATOMS: atom_id res chain seq x y z
N ARG A 1 -50.42 28.31 -24.98
CA ARG A 1 -50.09 27.24 -24.00
C ARG A 1 -50.49 27.71 -22.61
N ASN A 2 -51.03 26.85 -21.75
CA ASN A 2 -51.43 27.24 -20.38
C ASN A 2 -50.18 27.27 -19.46
N PRO A 3 -49.80 28.44 -18.91
CA PRO A 3 -48.59 28.58 -18.09
C PRO A 3 -48.57 27.68 -16.84
N LYS A 4 -49.74 27.39 -16.26
CA LYS A 4 -49.85 26.50 -15.09
C LYS A 4 -49.50 25.06 -15.45
N ILE A 5 -49.87 24.62 -16.66
CA ILE A 5 -49.55 23.27 -17.16
C ILE A 5 -48.05 23.15 -17.42
N GLU A 6 -47.46 24.17 -18.06
CA GLU A 6 -46.03 24.21 -18.35
C GLU A 6 -45.18 24.18 -17.08
N ASN A 7 -45.53 25.00 -16.08
CA ASN A 7 -44.84 25.02 -14.79
C ASN A 7 -44.97 23.70 -14.02
N SER A 8 -46.11 23.01 -14.12
CA SER A 8 -46.30 21.71 -13.48
C SER A 8 -45.52 20.58 -14.18
N ASN A 9 -45.37 20.65 -15.50
CA ASN A 9 -44.74 19.60 -16.30
C ASN A 9 -43.22 19.71 -16.35
N ARG A 10 -42.65 20.92 -16.34
CA ARG A 10 -41.21 21.14 -16.47
C ARG A 10 -40.36 20.33 -15.48
N PRO A 11 -40.66 20.28 -14.15
CA PRO A 11 -39.88 19.45 -13.22
C PRO A 11 -40.00 17.96 -13.53
N ARG A 12 -41.20 17.51 -13.93
CA ARG A 12 -41.43 16.09 -14.26
C ARG A 12 -40.60 15.70 -15.48
N GLU A 13 -40.62 16.53 -16.53
CA GLU A 13 -39.83 16.32 -17.74
C GLU A 13 -38.33 16.28 -17.46
N CYS A 14 -37.80 17.21 -16.67
CA CYS A 14 -36.39 17.20 -16.25
C CYS A 14 -36.02 15.90 -15.51
N ILE A 15 -36.83 15.45 -14.55
CA ILE A 15 -36.59 14.20 -13.81
C ILE A 15 -36.60 13.00 -14.77
N ARG A 16 -37.55 12.94 -15.72
CA ARG A 16 -37.61 11.84 -16.70
C ARG A 16 -36.41 11.84 -17.63
N HIS A 17 -35.94 13.01 -18.05
CA HIS A 17 -34.85 13.17 -19.00
C HIS A 17 -33.49 12.90 -18.38
N PHE A 18 -33.17 13.52 -17.24
CA PHE A 18 -31.84 13.41 -16.61
C PHE A 18 -31.64 12.11 -15.83
N PHE A 19 -32.72 11.48 -15.36
CA PHE A 19 -32.67 10.24 -14.58
C PHE A 19 -33.54 9.16 -15.24
N PRO A 20 -33.06 8.51 -16.31
CA PRO A 20 -33.88 7.53 -17.04
C PRO A 20 -34.25 6.32 -16.18
N ARG A 21 -33.34 5.88 -15.29
CA ARG A 21 -33.60 4.86 -14.26
C ARG A 21 -34.06 5.53 -12.97
N ARG A 22 -35.28 5.18 -12.52
CA ARG A 22 -35.89 5.70 -11.28
C ARG A 22 -36.58 4.56 -10.54
N LYS A 23 -36.52 4.59 -9.22
CA LYS A 23 -37.23 3.68 -8.31
C LYS A 23 -37.84 4.53 -7.19
N CYS A 24 -39.06 4.19 -6.78
CA CYS A 24 -39.76 4.86 -5.69
C CYS A 24 -39.84 3.91 -4.48
N PHE A 25 -39.59 4.45 -3.30
CA PHE A 25 -39.80 3.79 -2.01
C PHE A 25 -40.70 4.69 -1.18
N VAL A 26 -41.59 4.07 -0.41
CA VAL A 26 -42.48 4.76 0.53
C VAL A 26 -42.15 4.25 1.93
N PHE A 27 -42.23 5.16 2.89
CA PHE A 27 -41.93 4.89 4.29
C PHE A 27 -43.12 5.34 5.12
N ASP A 28 -43.63 4.42 5.93
CA ASP A 28 -44.58 4.74 6.98
C ASP A 28 -43.88 5.57 8.05
N ARG A 29 -44.68 6.24 8.88
CA ARG A 29 -44.12 7.04 9.97
C ARG A 29 -43.39 6.12 10.95
N PRO A 30 -42.12 6.39 11.31
CA PRO A 30 -41.33 5.50 12.16
C PRO A 30 -41.92 5.28 13.55
N THR A 31 -42.59 6.29 14.11
CA THR A 31 -43.26 6.22 15.41
C THR A 31 -44.34 7.29 15.51
N ASN A 32 -45.40 7.00 16.28
CA ASN A 32 -46.46 7.96 16.58
C ASN A 32 -46.11 8.89 17.75
N ASP A 33 -45.11 8.54 18.56
CA ASP A 33 -44.63 9.38 19.66
C ASP A 33 -43.82 10.58 19.11
N LYS A 34 -44.21 11.79 19.51
CA LYS A 34 -43.57 13.02 19.03
C LYS A 34 -42.17 13.24 19.61
N ASN A 35 -41.94 12.83 20.85
CA ASN A 35 -40.65 12.97 21.52
C ASN A 35 -39.65 11.98 20.90
N HIS A 36 -40.07 10.73 20.68
CA HIS A 36 -39.24 9.75 19.98
C HIS A 36 -38.91 10.20 18.56
N LEU A 37 -39.88 10.76 17.82
CA LEU A 37 -39.62 11.25 16.46
C LEU A 37 -38.61 12.42 16.43
N ALA A 38 -38.58 13.26 17.46
CA ALA A 38 -37.61 14.35 17.57
C ALA A 38 -36.17 13.86 17.83
N HIS A 39 -36.04 12.67 18.41
CA HIS A 39 -34.77 12.03 18.78
C HIS A 39 -34.61 10.66 18.10
N ILE A 40 -35.08 10.54 16.84
CA ILE A 40 -35.25 9.25 16.17
C ILE A 40 -33.95 8.45 16.02
N GLU A 41 -32.80 9.13 16.01
CA GLU A 41 -31.47 8.49 15.95
C GLU A 41 -31.12 7.72 17.22
N ASP A 42 -31.72 8.08 18.36
CA ASP A 42 -31.47 7.47 19.68
C ASP A 42 -32.55 6.45 20.07
N VAL A 43 -33.59 6.29 19.26
CA VAL A 43 -34.73 5.40 19.53
C VAL A 43 -34.37 3.96 19.11
N PRO A 44 -34.45 2.97 20.01
CA PRO A 44 -34.24 1.57 19.65
C PRO A 44 -35.26 1.08 18.61
N ASP A 45 -34.81 0.21 17.70
CA ASP A 45 -35.64 -0.33 16.61
C ASP A 45 -36.92 -1.01 17.12
N GLU A 46 -36.92 -1.61 18.31
CA GLU A 46 -38.08 -2.29 18.89
C GLU A 46 -39.26 -1.33 19.19
N LEU A 47 -38.97 -0.03 19.33
CA LEU A 47 -39.97 1.02 19.54
C LEU A 47 -40.46 1.65 18.23
N LEU A 48 -39.93 1.22 17.09
CA LEU A 48 -40.31 1.69 15.77
C LEU A 48 -41.44 0.83 15.18
N ASP A 49 -42.19 1.44 14.27
CA ASP A 49 -43.23 0.76 13.52
C ASP A 49 -42.63 -0.36 12.67
N ARG A 50 -43.23 -1.55 12.77
CA ARG A 50 -42.74 -2.75 12.09
C ARG A 50 -42.78 -2.61 10.56
N ASN A 51 -43.77 -1.92 10.00
CA ASN A 51 -43.84 -1.72 8.55
C ASN A 51 -42.74 -0.78 8.08
N PHE A 52 -42.46 0.29 8.84
CA PHE A 52 -41.32 1.17 8.58
C PHE A 52 -40.00 0.39 8.55
N LEU A 53 -39.74 -0.47 9.55
CA LEU A 53 -38.53 -1.30 9.60
C LEU A 53 -38.40 -2.20 8.36
N VAL A 54 -39.48 -2.89 7.98
CA VAL A 54 -39.49 -3.76 6.79
C VAL A 54 -39.29 -2.95 5.50
N GLN A 55 -39.81 -1.73 5.42
CA GLN A 55 -39.62 -0.84 4.27
C GLN A 55 -38.16 -0.31 4.20
N ALA A 56 -37.58 0.06 5.33
CA ALA A 56 -36.19 0.45 5.47
C ALA A 56 -35.24 -0.67 5.07
N GLU A 57 -35.47 -1.90 5.57
CA GLU A 57 -34.68 -3.07 5.19
C GLU A 57 -34.74 -3.33 3.68
N LYS A 58 -35.94 -3.31 3.09
CA LYS A 58 -36.12 -3.47 1.63
C LYS A 58 -35.41 -2.37 0.83
N PHE A 59 -35.46 -1.13 1.30
CA PHE A 59 -34.74 -0.02 0.69
C PHE A 59 -33.23 -0.25 0.75
N CYS A 60 -32.68 -0.53 1.93
CA CYS A 60 -31.26 -0.80 2.12
C CYS A 60 -30.79 -1.95 1.23
N PHE A 61 -31.51 -3.08 1.24
CA PHE A 61 -31.21 -4.22 0.38
C PHE A 61 -31.18 -3.84 -1.10
N TYR A 62 -32.15 -3.06 -1.57
CA TYR A 62 -32.17 -2.60 -2.96
C TYR A 62 -30.98 -1.69 -3.28
N ILE A 63 -30.63 -0.75 -2.40
CA ILE A 63 -29.49 0.14 -2.61
C ILE A 63 -28.19 -0.68 -2.66
N PHE A 64 -27.95 -1.59 -1.71
CA PHE A 64 -26.74 -2.41 -1.70
C PHE A 64 -26.63 -3.35 -2.91
N SER A 65 -27.76 -3.84 -3.43
CA SER A 65 -27.77 -4.73 -4.59
C SER A 65 -27.75 -4.02 -5.95
N GLN A 66 -28.30 -2.81 -6.04
CA GLN A 66 -28.50 -2.11 -7.33
C GLN A 66 -27.62 -0.88 -7.52
N ALA A 67 -27.06 -0.31 -6.44
CA ALA A 67 -26.16 0.82 -6.55
C ALA A 67 -24.94 0.42 -7.36
N LYS A 68 -24.69 1.17 -8.44
CA LYS A 68 -23.50 1.01 -9.25
C LYS A 68 -22.40 1.87 -8.66
N THR A 69 -21.16 1.36 -8.67
CA THR A 69 -19.99 2.15 -8.33
C THR A 69 -19.96 3.41 -9.21
N LYS A 70 -19.63 4.53 -8.59
CA LYS A 70 -19.57 5.81 -9.30
C LYS A 70 -18.49 5.74 -10.39
N THR A 71 -18.88 6.08 -11.61
CA THR A 71 -17.95 6.23 -12.73
C THR A 71 -17.98 7.65 -13.30
N LEU A 72 -16.87 8.07 -13.91
CA LEU A 72 -16.76 9.30 -14.69
C LEU A 72 -17.04 9.05 -16.19
N ARG A 73 -17.06 10.12 -16.99
CA ARG A 73 -17.03 10.00 -18.45
C ARG A 73 -15.77 9.21 -18.83
N GLN A 74 -15.89 8.27 -19.76
CA GLN A 74 -14.86 7.26 -20.13
C GLN A 74 -14.78 6.00 -19.23
N GLY A 75 -15.68 5.83 -18.25
CA GLY A 75 -15.79 4.56 -17.51
C GLY A 75 -14.83 4.40 -16.32
N ILE A 76 -14.05 5.43 -15.99
CA ILE A 76 -13.15 5.47 -14.84
C ILE A 76 -13.95 5.30 -13.55
N ILE A 77 -13.59 4.30 -12.73
CA ILE A 77 -14.20 4.04 -11.43
C ILE A 77 -13.62 5.02 -10.40
N VAL A 78 -14.48 5.74 -9.69
CA VAL A 78 -14.06 6.64 -8.62
C VAL A 78 -13.73 5.81 -7.39
N THR A 79 -12.45 5.79 -7.01
CA THR A 79 -11.93 5.14 -5.80
C THR A 79 -11.45 6.19 -4.79
N GLY A 80 -11.39 5.84 -3.50
CA GLY A 80 -11.18 6.80 -2.42
C GLY A 80 -9.79 7.45 -2.39
N ASN A 81 -8.70 6.69 -2.58
CA ASN A 81 -7.34 7.23 -2.53
C ASN A 81 -6.36 6.48 -3.46
N PRO A 82 -6.14 6.97 -4.70
CA PRO A 82 -5.23 6.32 -5.66
C PRO A 82 -3.77 6.33 -5.20
N VAL A 83 -3.33 7.34 -4.43
CA VAL A 83 -1.96 7.41 -3.89
C VAL A 83 -1.72 6.28 -2.91
N GLN A 84 -2.65 6.03 -1.99
CA GLN A 84 -2.54 4.95 -1.02
C GLN A 84 -2.44 3.60 -1.73
N LYS A 85 -3.35 3.32 -2.69
CA LYS A 85 -3.35 2.06 -3.43
C LYS A 85 -2.04 1.81 -4.18
N ALA A 86 -1.48 2.84 -4.83
CA ALA A 86 -0.20 2.75 -5.52
C ALA A 86 0.97 2.54 -4.56
N THR A 87 0.94 3.21 -3.39
CA THR A 87 1.99 3.10 -2.37
C THR A 87 1.98 1.73 -1.69
N ASP A 88 0.79 1.19 -1.40
CA ASP A 88 0.63 -0.17 -0.85
C ASP A 88 1.17 -1.22 -1.83
N HIS A 89 0.87 -1.06 -3.13
CA HIS A 89 1.41 -1.93 -4.18
C HIS A 89 2.94 -1.89 -4.21
N TYR A 90 3.54 -0.69 -4.22
CA TYR A 90 4.99 -0.53 -4.17
C TYR A 90 5.60 -1.28 -2.98
N SER A 91 5.10 -1.04 -1.77
CA SER A 91 5.60 -1.63 -0.54
C SER A 91 5.50 -3.17 -0.58
N GLN A 92 4.35 -3.69 -1.01
CA GLN A 92 4.12 -5.13 -1.12
C GLN A 92 5.05 -5.78 -2.14
N GLN A 93 5.22 -5.18 -3.33
CA GLN A 93 6.08 -5.75 -4.37
C GLN A 93 7.55 -5.70 -3.98
N MET A 94 8.02 -4.60 -3.38
CA MET A 94 9.39 -4.50 -2.86
C MET A 94 9.65 -5.56 -1.79
N ALA A 95 8.75 -5.71 -0.81
CA ALA A 95 8.89 -6.70 0.25
C ALA A 95 8.89 -8.16 -0.26
N GLN A 96 8.17 -8.43 -1.35
CA GLN A 96 8.14 -9.77 -1.95
C GLN A 96 9.37 -10.08 -2.81
N ARG A 97 9.88 -9.09 -3.55
CA ARG A 97 10.93 -9.29 -4.56
C ARG A 97 12.34 -9.09 -4.00
N VAL A 98 12.52 -8.22 -3.01
CA VAL A 98 13.83 -7.91 -2.44
C VAL A 98 14.24 -8.99 -1.44
N ARG A 99 15.42 -9.57 -1.65
CA ARG A 99 16.06 -10.48 -0.70
C ARG A 99 17.36 -9.86 -0.21
N PHE A 100 17.37 -9.46 1.06
CA PHE A 100 18.55 -8.88 1.68
C PHE A 100 19.58 -9.92 2.16
N PRO A 101 20.88 -9.58 2.15
CA PRO A 101 21.45 -8.50 1.32
C PRO A 101 21.34 -8.85 -0.18
N THR A 102 21.17 -7.83 -1.01
CA THR A 102 21.31 -7.96 -2.48
C THR A 102 22.78 -8.14 -2.84
N GLU A 103 23.12 -8.74 -3.98
CA GLU A 103 24.52 -8.88 -4.42
C GLU A 103 25.14 -7.52 -4.75
N THR A 104 24.35 -6.64 -5.37
CA THR A 104 24.77 -5.29 -5.73
C THR A 104 23.68 -4.27 -5.39
N LEU A 105 24.04 -2.99 -5.31
CA LEU A 105 23.05 -1.93 -5.21
C LEU A 105 22.19 -1.86 -6.48
N GLN A 106 22.77 -2.18 -7.65
CA GLN A 106 22.04 -2.16 -8.92
C GLN A 106 20.87 -3.17 -8.92
N GLU A 107 21.06 -4.36 -8.35
CA GLU A 107 19.97 -5.34 -8.20
C GLU A 107 18.77 -4.77 -7.44
N LEU A 108 19.02 -4.03 -6.34
CA LEU A 108 17.97 -3.36 -5.57
C LEU A 108 17.29 -2.27 -6.41
N LEU A 109 18.06 -1.46 -7.13
CA LEU A 109 17.56 -0.36 -7.94
C LEU A 109 16.74 -0.85 -9.15
N ASP A 110 17.10 -1.99 -9.75
CA ASP A 110 16.35 -2.60 -10.86
C ASP A 110 14.98 -3.13 -10.39
N ILE A 111 14.95 -3.74 -9.20
CA ILE A 111 13.68 -4.17 -8.56
C ILE A 111 12.82 -2.94 -8.25
N HIS A 112 13.41 -1.89 -7.65
CA HIS A 112 12.74 -0.63 -7.36
C HIS A 112 12.12 0.00 -8.62
N ALA A 113 12.88 0.17 -9.70
CA ALA A 113 12.41 0.77 -10.94
C ALA A 113 11.20 0.01 -11.53
N THR A 114 11.20 -1.31 -11.40
CA THR A 114 10.06 -2.15 -11.82
C THR A 114 8.83 -1.89 -10.94
N CYS A 115 8.99 -1.90 -9.62
CA CYS A 115 7.89 -1.68 -8.67
C CYS A 115 7.32 -0.25 -8.75
N GLU A 116 8.18 0.75 -8.95
CA GLU A 116 7.81 2.15 -9.17
C GLU A 116 6.94 2.29 -10.42
N LYS A 117 7.37 1.71 -11.55
CA LYS A 117 6.63 1.74 -12.81
C LYS A 117 5.23 1.12 -12.68
N GLU A 118 5.12 -0.02 -12.00
CA GLU A 118 3.83 -0.67 -11.72
C GLU A 118 2.92 0.22 -10.85
N SER A 119 3.50 0.86 -9.83
CA SER A 119 2.77 1.75 -8.92
C SER A 119 2.25 3.00 -9.63
N ILE A 120 3.05 3.58 -10.53
CA ILE A 120 2.61 4.69 -11.39
C ILE A 120 1.47 4.25 -12.30
N ALA A 121 1.53 3.05 -12.90
CA ALA A 121 0.44 2.55 -13.74
C ALA A 121 -0.87 2.41 -12.96
N ILE A 122 -0.81 1.84 -11.75
CA ILE A 122 -1.98 1.72 -10.85
C ILE A 122 -2.52 3.11 -10.47
N PHE A 123 -1.62 4.05 -10.16
CA PHE A 123 -2.03 5.43 -9.88
C PHE A 123 -2.74 6.05 -11.07
N LEU A 124 -2.21 5.92 -12.29
CA LEU A 124 -2.82 6.49 -13.50
C LEU A 124 -4.17 5.85 -13.84
N GLU A 125 -4.38 4.57 -13.50
CA GLU A 125 -5.67 3.88 -13.68
C GLU A 125 -6.77 4.43 -12.75
N HIS A 126 -6.39 4.85 -11.54
CA HIS A 126 -7.34 5.24 -10.49
C HIS A 126 -7.37 6.72 -10.16
N SER A 127 -6.38 7.48 -10.63
CA SER A 127 -6.30 8.93 -10.47
C SER A 127 -7.16 9.63 -11.50
N PHE A 128 -7.95 10.60 -11.04
CA PHE A 128 -8.73 11.47 -11.91
C PHE A 128 -8.46 12.92 -11.53
N LYS A 129 -8.30 13.79 -12.55
CA LYS A 129 -8.11 15.25 -12.39
C LYS A 129 -6.94 15.68 -11.49
N ASP A 130 -5.79 15.01 -11.57
CA ASP A 130 -4.55 15.49 -10.96
C ASP A 130 -3.85 16.54 -11.85
N GLU A 131 -4.56 17.64 -12.15
CA GLU A 131 -4.14 18.65 -13.14
C GLU A 131 -2.81 19.33 -12.76
N ASN A 132 -2.54 19.50 -11.46
CA ASN A 132 -1.31 20.10 -10.94
C ASN A 132 -0.24 19.04 -10.58
N HIS A 133 -0.51 17.76 -10.83
CA HIS A 133 0.36 16.65 -10.43
C HIS A 133 0.68 16.60 -8.93
N GLU A 134 -0.17 17.17 -8.08
CA GLU A 134 0.05 17.21 -6.63
C GLU A 134 0.01 15.80 -6.03
N PHE A 135 -0.92 14.96 -6.49
CA PHE A 135 -1.05 13.59 -6.01
C PHE A 135 0.05 12.70 -6.58
N HIS A 136 0.42 12.87 -7.84
CA HIS A 136 1.57 12.19 -8.43
C HIS A 136 2.86 12.56 -7.70
N LYS A 137 3.09 13.84 -7.40
CA LYS A 137 4.26 14.29 -6.63
C LYS A 137 4.28 13.67 -5.23
N LYS A 138 3.13 13.61 -4.56
CA LYS A 138 2.99 12.96 -3.26
C LYS A 138 3.29 11.45 -3.32
N LEU A 139 2.88 10.77 -4.40
CA LEU A 139 3.24 9.38 -4.64
C LEU A 139 4.76 9.21 -4.78
N MET A 140 5.40 10.01 -5.64
CA MET A 140 6.85 9.92 -5.87
C MET A 140 7.64 10.20 -4.60
N GLN A 141 7.22 11.19 -3.79
CA GLN A 141 7.83 11.46 -2.48
C GLN A 141 7.70 10.29 -1.50
N SER A 142 6.57 9.58 -1.54
CA SER A 142 6.33 8.42 -0.67
C SER A 142 7.18 7.22 -1.11
N ILE A 143 7.26 6.97 -2.42
CA ILE A 143 8.11 5.92 -3.01
C ILE A 143 9.58 6.19 -2.73
N GLU A 144 10.06 7.43 -2.88
CA GLU A 144 11.44 7.80 -2.61
C GLU A 144 11.83 7.52 -1.16
N LYS A 145 10.99 7.94 -0.21
CA LYS A 145 11.20 7.65 1.21
C LYS A 145 11.28 6.15 1.49
N MET A 146 10.36 5.36 0.92
CA MET A 146 10.39 3.91 1.09
C MET A 146 11.64 3.30 0.45
N LYS A 147 12.07 3.77 -0.73
CA LYS A 147 13.31 3.32 -1.38
C LYS A 147 14.51 3.54 -0.46
N ASP A 148 14.62 4.70 0.18
CA ASP A 148 15.70 5.00 1.13
C ASP A 148 15.69 4.02 2.32
N ASP A 149 14.51 3.68 2.84
CA ASP A 149 14.36 2.67 3.90
C ASP A 149 14.84 1.28 3.42
N PHE A 150 14.52 0.86 2.19
CA PHE A 150 15.02 -0.40 1.61
C PHE A 150 16.54 -0.38 1.39
N VAL A 151 17.12 0.76 1.00
CA VAL A 151 18.58 0.91 0.86
C VAL A 151 19.24 0.74 2.23
N LEU A 152 18.73 1.40 3.27
CA LEU A 152 19.27 1.29 4.62
C LEU A 152 19.21 -0.17 5.14
N GLN A 153 18.07 -0.84 4.97
CA GLN A 153 17.91 -2.25 5.35
C GLN A 153 18.90 -3.16 4.61
N ASN A 154 19.19 -2.88 3.34
CA ASN A 154 20.17 -3.62 2.57
C ASN A 154 21.59 -3.46 3.13
N GLU A 155 21.98 -2.23 3.46
CA GLU A 155 23.28 -1.92 4.03
C GLU A 155 23.45 -2.59 5.40
N GLU A 156 22.45 -2.50 6.27
CA GLU A 156 22.46 -3.15 7.59
C GLU A 156 22.56 -4.68 7.47
N ALA A 157 21.78 -5.28 6.56
CA ALA A 157 21.84 -6.72 6.32
C ALA A 157 23.20 -7.16 5.77
N SER A 158 23.80 -6.36 4.87
CA SER A 158 25.12 -6.58 4.32
C SER A 158 26.20 -6.55 5.40
N VAL A 159 26.22 -5.49 6.23
CA VAL A 159 27.16 -5.37 7.36
C VAL A 159 27.01 -6.54 8.31
N LYS A 160 25.78 -6.90 8.70
CA LYS A 160 25.52 -8.00 9.62
C LYS A 160 26.01 -9.34 9.07
N TYR A 161 25.76 -9.61 7.78
CA TYR A 161 26.20 -10.82 7.12
C TYR A 161 27.74 -10.88 7.01
N CYS A 162 28.37 -9.80 6.53
CA CYS A 162 29.82 -9.69 6.42
C CYS A 162 30.53 -9.88 7.77
N GLN A 163 29.99 -9.28 8.84
CA GLN A 163 30.52 -9.47 10.19
C GLN A 163 30.44 -10.92 10.66
N ALA A 164 29.32 -11.60 10.44
CA ALA A 164 29.14 -13.00 10.83
C ALA A 164 30.12 -13.93 10.07
N GLU A 165 30.26 -13.72 8.75
CA GLU A 165 31.18 -14.48 7.91
C GLU A 165 32.65 -14.25 8.31
N LEU A 166 33.05 -13.00 8.54
CA LEU A 166 34.40 -12.68 9.01
C LEU A 166 34.68 -13.28 10.39
N GLN A 167 33.73 -13.23 11.32
CA GLN A 167 33.88 -13.86 12.64
C GLN A 167 34.08 -15.37 12.51
N GLN A 168 33.33 -16.02 11.62
CA GLN A 168 33.44 -17.44 11.39
C GLN A 168 34.76 -17.84 10.73
N LEU A 169 35.15 -17.15 9.65
CA LEU A 169 36.37 -17.44 8.90
C LEU A 169 37.64 -17.14 9.70
N SER A 170 37.63 -16.07 10.50
CA SER A 170 38.79 -15.68 11.31
C SER A 170 38.90 -16.42 12.64
N LYS A 171 37.91 -17.24 13.02
CA LYS A 171 37.86 -17.93 14.32
C LYS A 171 39.14 -18.70 14.65
N VAL A 172 39.62 -19.53 13.71
CA VAL A 172 40.84 -20.33 13.89
C VAL A 172 42.07 -19.45 14.03
N LEU A 173 42.14 -18.37 13.23
CA LEU A 173 43.24 -17.41 13.29
C LEU A 173 43.28 -16.70 14.64
N ILE A 174 42.14 -16.19 15.11
CA ILE A 174 42.01 -15.51 16.41
C ILE A 174 42.42 -16.45 17.55
N GLN A 175 41.92 -17.68 17.55
CA GLN A 175 42.29 -18.69 18.56
C GLN A 175 43.80 -18.99 18.53
N SER A 176 44.39 -19.08 17.34
CA SER A 176 45.84 -19.32 17.16
C SER A 176 46.68 -18.15 17.68
N ILE A 177 46.22 -16.91 17.49
CA ILE A 177 46.85 -15.71 18.04
C ILE A 177 46.75 -15.72 19.56
N SER A 178 45.56 -15.92 20.13
CA SER A 178 45.36 -15.97 21.58
C SER A 178 46.14 -17.09 22.26
N GLY A 179 46.32 -18.23 21.58
CA GLY A 179 47.12 -19.35 22.05
C GLY A 179 48.64 -19.19 21.87
N GLY A 180 49.11 -18.06 21.30
CA GLY A 180 50.54 -17.80 21.10
C GLY A 180 51.21 -18.67 20.02
N ILE A 181 50.45 -19.29 19.11
CA ILE A 181 51.00 -20.20 18.08
C ILE A 181 52.02 -19.51 17.17
N PHE A 182 51.85 -18.20 16.96
CA PHE A 182 52.75 -17.41 16.12
C PHE A 182 53.92 -16.77 16.90
N SER A 183 54.01 -16.96 18.22
CA SER A 183 55.07 -16.38 19.06
C SER A 183 56.35 -17.24 19.07
N VAL A 184 56.81 -17.61 17.89
CA VAL A 184 58.00 -18.44 17.65
C VAL A 184 58.93 -17.76 16.64
N PRO A 185 60.23 -18.13 16.55
CA PRO A 185 61.09 -17.69 15.46
C PRO A 185 60.42 -17.96 14.11
N CYS A 186 60.41 -16.96 13.22
CA CYS A 186 59.69 -16.99 11.93
C CYS A 186 58.14 -17.03 11.98
N GLY A 187 57.52 -16.83 13.15
CA GLY A 187 56.06 -16.90 13.31
C GLY A 187 55.27 -15.83 12.55
N HIS A 188 55.86 -14.66 12.27
CA HIS A 188 55.24 -13.63 11.42
C HIS A 188 54.86 -14.15 10.02
N THR A 189 55.73 -14.96 9.41
CA THR A 189 55.46 -15.55 8.08
C THR A 189 54.27 -16.52 8.13
N LEU A 190 54.16 -17.30 9.20
CA LEU A 190 53.03 -18.21 9.41
C LEU A 190 51.72 -17.44 9.61
N TYR A 191 51.75 -16.35 10.39
CA TYR A 191 50.62 -15.44 10.57
C TYR A 191 50.15 -14.84 9.24
N LEU A 192 51.06 -14.31 8.43
CA LEU A 192 50.71 -13.73 7.12
C LEU A 192 50.05 -14.75 6.20
N LYS A 193 50.53 -16.00 6.20
CA LYS A 193 49.93 -17.08 5.40
C LYS A 193 48.51 -17.42 5.89
N ALA A 194 48.30 -17.49 7.20
CA ALA A 194 46.99 -17.74 7.78
C ALA A 194 46.01 -16.59 7.53
N ARG A 195 46.46 -15.34 7.68
CA ARG A 195 45.66 -14.15 7.37
C ARG A 195 45.26 -14.09 5.90
N LYS A 196 46.20 -14.34 4.98
CA LYS A 196 45.93 -14.36 3.54
C LYS A 196 44.89 -15.41 3.17
N LYS A 197 44.91 -16.58 3.83
CA LYS A 197 43.88 -17.61 3.64
C LYS A 197 42.48 -17.09 4.02
N VAL A 198 42.35 -16.40 5.17
CA VAL A 198 41.08 -15.79 5.59
C VAL A 198 40.60 -14.74 4.58
N GLU A 199 41.50 -13.90 4.06
CA GLU A 199 41.19 -12.91 3.02
C GLU A 199 40.67 -13.57 1.73
N GLU A 200 41.34 -14.64 1.26
CA GLU A 200 40.94 -15.40 0.07
C GLU A 200 39.60 -16.12 0.26
N ASP A 201 39.38 -16.73 1.42
CA ASP A 201 38.14 -17.41 1.74
C ASP A 201 36.97 -16.40 1.83
N TYR A 202 37.19 -15.24 2.46
CA TYR A 202 36.19 -14.17 2.52
C TYR A 202 35.89 -13.57 1.14
N ALA A 203 36.90 -13.42 0.27
CA ALA A 203 36.70 -12.94 -1.09
C ALA A 203 35.70 -13.81 -1.88
N ARG A 204 35.66 -15.11 -1.61
CA ARG A 204 34.78 -16.10 -2.25
C ARG A 204 33.37 -16.20 -1.66
N VAL A 205 33.09 -15.56 -0.53
CA VAL A 205 31.76 -15.55 0.07
C VAL A 205 30.77 -14.86 -0.88
N PRO A 206 29.67 -15.52 -1.29
CA PRO A 206 28.65 -14.90 -2.12
C PRO A 206 27.72 -14.02 -1.29
N ARG A 207 26.97 -13.11 -1.94
CA ARG A 207 25.95 -12.27 -1.30
C ARG A 207 26.44 -11.48 -0.10
N LYS A 208 27.69 -10.98 -0.12
CA LYS A 208 28.18 -10.05 0.90
C LYS A 208 27.38 -8.74 0.90
N GLY A 209 26.93 -8.36 -0.27
CA GLY A 209 26.19 -7.14 -0.52
C GLY A 209 27.07 -5.93 -0.69
N VAL A 210 26.57 -4.79 -0.25
CA VAL A 210 27.07 -3.47 -0.65
C VAL A 210 28.09 -2.86 0.32
N LYS A 211 28.35 -3.49 1.47
CA LYS A 211 29.30 -3.03 2.50
C LYS A 211 30.33 -4.10 2.87
#